data_AF-A0A6C0EQY6-F1
#
_entry.id   AF-A0A6C0EQY6-F1
#
_cell.length_a   1.000
_cell.length_b   1.000
_cell.length_c   1.000
_cell.angle_alpha   90.00
_cell.angle_beta   90.00
_cell.angle_gamma   90.00
#
_symmetry.space_group_name_H-M   'P 1'
#
loop_
_entity.id
_entity.type
_entity.pdbx_description
1 polymer ?
#
loop_
_entity_poly.entity_id
_entity_poly.type
_entity_poly.pdbx_seq_one_letter_code
_entity_poly.pdbx_strand_id
1 'polypeptide(L)' 'MSKFLKFTNFLLNTNDIHKIVIQPNKYCFHIVSKKMDGFNWIFGGFGLGNISSYNYEFEVCETNHSTDYKIVTDWIDKN' A
#
# COMPACT_ATOMS: atom_id res chain seq x y z
N MET A 1 -4.81 5.74 -17.59
CA MET A 1 -4.44 4.84 -16.47
C MET A 1 -5.54 4.85 -15.42
N SER A 2 -5.95 3.69 -14.92
CA SER A 2 -6.94 3.64 -13.84
C SER A 2 -6.34 4.19 -12.56
N LYS A 3 -6.96 5.25 -12.02
CA LYS A 3 -6.57 5.85 -10.72
C LYS A 3 -6.89 4.93 -9.55
N PHE A 4 -7.78 3.96 -9.77
CA PHE A 4 -8.24 3.04 -8.74
C PHE A 4 -8.29 1.60 -9.27
N LEU A 5 -7.86 0.67 -8.43
CA LEU A 5 -8.09 -0.76 -8.57
C LEU A 5 -9.27 -1.14 -7.69
N LYS A 6 -10.31 -1.72 -8.29
CA LYS A 6 -11.47 -2.23 -7.56
C LYS A 6 -11.22 -3.70 -7.26
N PHE A 7 -10.96 -4.02 -6.00
CA PHE A 7 -10.94 -5.39 -5.48
C PHE A 7 -12.34 -5.80 -5.03
N THR A 8 -12.51 -7.08 -4.72
CA THR A 8 -13.80 -7.63 -4.28
C THR A 8 -14.33 -6.91 -3.04
N ASN A 9 -13.45 -6.62 -2.06
CA ASN A 9 -13.85 -6.08 -0.76
C ASN A 9 -13.50 -4.60 -0.55
N PHE A 10 -12.67 -4.00 -1.41
CA PHE A 10 -12.21 -2.63 -1.23
C PHE A 10 -11.77 -1.98 -2.55
N LEU A 11 -11.56 -0.67 -2.50
CA LEU A 11 -11.08 0.13 -3.60
C LEU A 11 -9.71 0.69 -3.24
N LEU A 12 -8.70 0.41 -4.07
CA LEU A 12 -7.33 0.84 -3.85
C LEU A 12 -6.99 1.98 -4.82
N ASN A 13 -6.47 3.08 -4.30
CA ASN A 13 -5.86 4.13 -5.12
C ASN A 13 -4.47 3.69 -5.57
N THR A 14 -4.23 3.62 -6.88
CA THR A 14 -2.96 3.15 -7.43
C THR A 14 -1.80 4.10 -7.14
N ASN A 15 -2.09 5.38 -6.89
CA ASN A 15 -1.07 6.38 -6.52
C ASN A 15 -0.50 6.18 -5.10
N ASP A 16 -1.20 5.42 -4.25
CA ASP A 16 -0.77 5.19 -2.87
C ASP A 16 0.08 3.90 -2.75
N ILE A 17 0.21 3.15 -3.87
CA ILE A 17 1.06 1.96 -3.95
C ILE A 17 2.51 2.40 -4.07
N HIS A 18 3.33 2.03 -3.09
CA HIS A 18 4.76 2.32 -3.10
C HIS A 18 5.56 1.20 -3.78
N LYS A 19 5.19 -0.05 -3.52
CA LYS A 19 5.87 -1.22 -4.08
C LYS A 19 4.90 -2.37 -4.25
N ILE A 20 5.06 -3.12 -5.33
CA ILE A 20 4.42 -4.43 -5.52
C ILE A 20 5.53 -5.46 -5.60
N VAL A 21 5.48 -6.47 -4.74
CA VAL A 21 6.37 -7.64 -4.83
C VAL A 21 5.62 -8.73 -5.59
N ILE A 22 6.15 -9.10 -6.75
CA ILE A 22 5.62 -10.19 -7.57
C ILE A 22 6.31 -11.47 -7.12
N GLN A 23 5.51 -12.43 -6.65
CA GLN A 23 5.94 -13.77 -6.29
C GLN A 23 5.17 -14.77 -7.15
N PRO A 24 5.66 -16.02 -7.29
CA PRO A 24 4.89 -17.07 -7.95
C PRO A 24 3.49 -17.18 -7.30
N ASN A 25 2.44 -16.97 -8.10
CA ASN A 25 1.02 -17.06 -7.73
C ASN A 25 0.55 -16.04 -6.67
N LYS A 26 1.32 -14.98 -6.42
CA LYS A 26 1.00 -14.00 -5.36
C LYS A 26 1.55 -12.62 -5.65
N TYR A 27 0.75 -11.60 -5.35
CA TYR A 27 1.18 -10.21 -5.31
C TYR A 27 1.11 -9.67 -3.88
N CYS A 28 2.19 -9.05 -3.40
CA CYS A 28 2.19 -8.32 -2.14
C CYS A 28 2.27 -6.82 -2.41
N PHE A 29 1.27 -6.07 -1.95
CA PHE A 29 1.21 -4.63 -2.06
C PHE A 29 1.75 -3.99 -0.80
N HIS A 30 2.70 -3.08 -0.95
CA HIS A 30 3.17 -2.19 0.10
C HIS A 30 2.63 -0.79 -0.17
N ILE A 31 1.78 -0.32 0.72
CA ILE A 31 1.13 0.99 0.68
C ILE A 31 1.71 1.84 1.80
N VAL A 32 2.15 3.03 1.44
CA VAL A 32 2.61 4.01 2.42
C VAL A 32 1.43 4.92 2.73
N SER A 33 1.01 4.95 4.00
CA SER A 33 -0.01 5.90 4.42
C SER A 33 0.56 7.31 4.36
N LYS A 34 -0.28 8.25 3.91
CA LYS A 34 0.01 9.69 4.05
C LYS A 34 -0.17 10.18 5.48
N LYS A 35 -0.70 9.34 6.38
CA LYS A 35 -0.84 9.68 7.80
C LYS A 35 0.53 9.58 8.48
N MET A 36 1.00 10.71 8.97
CA MET A 36 2.18 10.84 9.80
C MET A 36 1.76 11.44 11.13
N ASP A 37 2.11 10.77 12.23
CA ASP A 37 1.94 11.31 13.57
C ASP A 37 3.31 11.79 14.06
N GLY A 38 3.33 13.01 14.61
CA GLY A 38 4.54 13.65 15.12
C GLY A 38 4.31 14.20 16.51
N PHE A 39 5.26 13.96 17.41
CA PHE A 39 5.30 14.60 18.72
C PHE A 39 6.63 15.36 18.85
N ASN A 40 6.57 16.62 19.24
CA ASN A 40 7.74 17.45 19.47
C ASN A 40 7.66 18.08 20.86
N TRP A 41 8.68 17.85 21.68
CA TRP A 41 8.81 18.47 22.99
C TRP A 41 10.05 19.36 22.99
N ILE A 42 9.82 20.66 23.20
CA ILE A 42 10.88 21.67 23.27
C ILE A 42 10.97 22.14 24.73
N PHE A 43 12.06 21.80 25.41
CA PHE A 43 12.41 22.37 26.71
C PHE A 43 13.85 22.88 26.67
N GLY A 44 14.05 24.17 26.98
CA GLY A 44 15.39 24.73 27.19
C GLY A 44 16.33 24.78 25.97
N GLY A 45 15.81 24.72 24.73
CA GLY A 45 16.62 24.84 23.51
C GLY A 45 17.08 23.51 22.89
N PHE A 46 16.82 22.37 23.53
CA PHE A 46 16.96 21.04 22.94
C PHE A 46 15.58 20.46 22.62
N GLY A 47 15.35 20.10 21.35
CA GLY A 47 14.12 19.46 20.89
C GLY A 47 14.33 17.96 20.71
N LEU A 48 13.48 17.16 21.34
CA LEU A 48 13.33 15.74 21.04
C LEU A 48 11.98 15.54 20.37
N GLY A 49 12.01 14.96 19.16
CA GLY A 49 10.81 14.66 18.40
C GLY A 49 10.83 13.25 17.85
N ASN A 50 9.65 12.65 17.71
CA ASN A 50 9.46 11.39 17.02
C ASN A 50 8.45 11.58 15.89
N ILE A 51 8.71 10.96 14.75
CA ILE A 51 7.84 10.91 13.58
C ILE A 51 7.60 9.44 13.27
N SER A 52 6.33 9.04 13.25
CA SER A 52 5.91 7.70 12.85
C SER A 52 4.94 7.77 11.66
N SER A 53 5.14 6.90 10.68
CA SER A 53 4.21 6.70 9.56
C SER A 53 3.53 5.35 9.65
N TYR A 54 2.30 5.26 9.16
CA TYR A 54 1.58 3.99 9.07
C TYR A 54 1.85 3.36 7.71
N ASN A 55 2.34 2.12 7.67
CA ASN A 55 2.46 1.35 6.44
C ASN A 55 1.42 0.24 6.44
N TYR A 56 0.77 0.04 5.29
CA TYR A 56 -0.21 -1.02 5.10
C TYR A 56 0.33 -2.02 4.09
N GLU A 57 0.21 -3.29 4.41
CA GLU A 57 0.59 -4.38 3.52
C GLU A 57 -0.60 -5.31 3.37
N PHE A 58 -0.87 -5.74 2.15
CA PHE A 58 -1.86 -6.79 1.89
C PHE A 58 -1.43 -7.67 0.72
N GLU A 59 -1.95 -8.88 0.71
CA GLU A 59 -1.62 -9.89 -0.28
C GLU A 59 -2.82 -10.31 -1.13
N VAL A 60 -2.53 -10.57 -2.41
CA VAL A 60 -3.49 -11.11 -3.37
C VAL A 60 -2.89 -12.40 -3.91
N CYS A 61 -3.46 -13.54 -3.49
CA CYS A 61 -3.03 -14.87 -3.88
C CYS A 61 -3.97 -15.44 -4.95
N GLU A 62 -3.43 -16.10 -5.95
CA GLU A 62 -4.21 -16.70 -7.04
C GLU A 62 -5.24 -17.74 -6.55
N THR A 63 -4.87 -18.54 -5.55
CA THR A 63 -5.74 -19.61 -5.03
C THR A 63 -6.89 -19.11 -4.18
N ASN A 64 -6.64 -18.09 -3.36
CA ASN A 64 -7.61 -17.59 -2.37
C ASN A 64 -8.42 -16.41 -2.90
N HIS A 65 -7.83 -15.64 -3.82
CA HIS A 65 -8.36 -14.38 -4.33
C HIS A 65 -8.25 -14.36 -5.87
N SER A 66 -8.68 -15.42 -6.55
CA SER A 66 -8.47 -15.61 -8.00
C SER A 66 -9.00 -14.46 -8.87
N THR A 67 -10.18 -13.92 -8.54
CA THR A 67 -10.76 -12.76 -9.23
C THR A 67 -9.89 -11.51 -9.08
N ASP A 68 -9.49 -11.22 -7.84
CA ASP A 68 -8.66 -10.05 -7.51
C ASP A 68 -7.24 -10.21 -8.10
N TYR A 69 -6.70 -11.42 -8.10
CA TYR A 69 -5.41 -11.75 -8.70
C TYR A 69 -5.43 -11.50 -10.21
N LYS A 70 -6.52 -11.88 -10.89
CA LYS A 70 -6.68 -11.62 -12.32
C LYS A 70 -6.79 -10.12 -12.60
N ILE A 71 -7.52 -9.37 -11.77
CA ILE A 71 -7.64 -7.91 -11.90
C ILE A 71 -6.26 -7.24 -11.79
N VAL A 72 -5.43 -7.68 -10.83
CA VAL A 72 -4.06 -7.18 -10.68
C VAL A 72 -3.20 -7.55 -11.87
N THR A 73 -3.22 -8.81 -12.30
CA THR A 73 -2.46 -9.27 -13.47
C THR A 73 -2.83 -8.48 -14.73
N ASP A 74 -4.12 -8.37 -15.05
CA ASP A 74 -4.63 -7.62 -16.19
C ASP A 74 -4.26 -6.12 -16.12
N TRP A 75 -4.11 -5.57 -14.92
CA TRP A 75 -3.71 -4.18 -14.71
C TRP A 75 -2.20 -3.99 -14.88
N ILE A 76 -1.37 -4.93 -14.39
CA ILE A 76 0.08 -4.90 -14.58
C ILE A 76 0.39 -5.04 -16.08
N ASP A 77 -0.22 -6.00 -16.78
CA ASP A 77 0.06 -6.28 -18.19
C ASP A 77 -0.31 -5.11 -19.14
N LYS A 78 -1.18 -4.20 -18.69
CA LYS A 78 -1.62 -3.03 -19.46
C LYS A 78 -0.76 -1.77 -19.23
N ASN A 79 0.18 -1.79 -18.28
CA ASN A 79 1.02 -0.63 -17.92
C ASN A 79 2.50 -0.93 -18.10
#